data_AF-A0A7V9V975-F1
#
_entry.id   AF-A0A7V9V975-F1
#
_cell.length_a   1.000
_cell.length_b   1.000
_cell.length_c   1.000
_cell.angle_alpha   90.00
_cell.angle_beta   90.00
_cell.angle_gamma   90.00
#
_symmetry.space_group_name_H-M   'P 1'
#
loop_
_entity.id
_entity.type
_entity.pdbx_description
1 polymer ?
#
loop_
_entity_poly.entity_id
_entity_poly.type
_entity_poly.pdbx_seq_one_letter_code
_entity_poly.pdbx_strand_id
1 'polypeptide(L)' 'ATMTDVVKTTVFLLHMGDYGPFNEVYAEVFGDHRPARSAVAVSALPLGALIEIEVWARVPGAG' A
#
# COMPACT_ATOMS: atom_id res chain seq x y z
N ALA A 1 -16.50 3.52 -1.24
CA ALA A 1 -15.36 2.72 -1.74
C ALA A 1 -14.96 1.74 -0.67
N THR A 2 -14.57 0.53 -1.04
CA THR A 2 -14.06 -0.54 -0.17
C THR A 2 -12.64 -0.93 -0.59
N MET A 3 -12.02 -1.85 0.13
CA MET A 3 -10.69 -2.37 -0.21
C MET A 3 -10.60 -2.95 -1.63
N THR A 4 -11.70 -3.51 -2.14
CA THR A 4 -11.78 -4.04 -3.51
C THR A 4 -11.85 -2.95 -4.58
N ASP A 5 -12.16 -1.71 -4.20
CA ASP A 5 -12.19 -0.56 -5.12
C ASP A 5 -10.81 0.08 -5.31
N VAL A 6 -9.81 -0.30 -4.50
CA VAL A 6 -8.42 0.16 -4.63
C VAL A 6 -7.82 -0.38 -5.92
N VAL A 7 -7.27 0.49 -6.77
CA VAL A 7 -6.70 0.09 -8.06
C VAL A 7 -5.17 0.21 -8.09
N LYS A 8 -4.60 1.08 -7.26
CA LYS A 8 -3.16 1.30 -7.16
C LYS A 8 -2.74 1.62 -5.73
N THR A 9 -1.61 1.07 -5.31
CA THR A 9 -0.90 1.47 -4.09
C THR A 9 0.53 1.90 -4.38
N THR A 10 1.02 2.91 -3.67
CA THR A 10 2.44 3.26 -3.63
C THR A 10 2.90 3.11 -2.18
N VAL A 11 3.85 2.20 -1.96
CA VAL A 11 4.37 1.86 -0.63
C VAL A 11 5.74 2.49 -0.47
N PHE A 12 5.91 3.30 0.56
CA PHE A 12 7.16 3.91 0.95
C PHE A 12 7.67 3.21 2.21
N LEU A 13 8.84 2.58 2.14
CA LEU A 13 9.47 1.90 3.29
C LEU A 13 10.72 2.65 3.74
N LEU A 14 10.88 2.85 5.04
CA LEU A 14 12.11 3.40 5.61
C LEU A 14 13.26 2.38 5.53
N HIS A 15 12.96 1.09 5.75
CA HIS A 15 13.94 0.01 5.69
C HIS A 15 13.46 -1.09 4.75
N MET A 16 14.27 -1.42 3.75
CA MET A 16 13.93 -2.49 2.80
C MET A 16 13.95 -3.89 3.45
N GLY A 17 14.59 -4.02 4.63
CA GLY A 17 14.50 -5.24 5.45
C GLY A 17 13.07 -5.56 5.91
N ASP A 18 12.20 -4.55 6.01
CA ASP A 18 10.82 -4.73 6.45
C ASP A 18 9.89 -5.20 5.32
N TYR A 19 10.38 -5.30 4.08
CA TYR A 19 9.56 -5.63 2.91
C TYR A 19 8.83 -6.98 3.04
N GLY A 20 9.50 -8.01 3.56
CA GLY A 20 8.91 -9.34 3.76
C GLY A 20 7.73 -9.29 4.74
N PRO A 21 7.97 -8.91 6.01
CA PRO A 21 6.91 -8.77 7.01
C PRO A 21 5.76 -7.85 6.57
N PHE A 22 6.09 -6.72 5.94
CA PHE A 22 5.10 -5.82 5.34
C PHE A 22 4.24 -6.54 4.29
N ASN A 23 4.85 -7.31 3.39
CA ASN A 23 4.14 -7.94 2.28
C ASN A 23 3.16 -9.01 2.74
N GLU A 24 3.44 -9.69 3.86
CA GLU A 24 2.53 -10.66 4.48
C GLU A 24 1.25 -9.96 4.97
N VAL A 25 1.38 -8.90 5.76
CA VAL A 25 0.24 -8.10 6.25
C VAL A 25 -0.52 -7.46 5.09
N TYR A 26 0.20 -6.94 4.09
CA TYR A 26 -0.40 -6.37 2.89
C TYR A 26 -1.26 -7.41 2.15
N ALA A 27 -0.76 -8.63 1.98
CA ALA A 27 -1.50 -9.70 1.31
C ALA A 27 -2.74 -10.13 2.10
N GLU A 28 -2.66 -10.20 3.43
CA GLU A 28 -3.81 -10.50 4.30
C GLU A 28 -4.92 -9.44 4.14
N VAL A 29 -4.55 -8.16 4.19
CA VAL A 29 -5.49 -7.04 4.07
C VAL A 29 -6.18 -6.99 2.71
N PHE A 30 -5.46 -7.32 1.63
CA PHE A 30 -6.03 -7.32 0.28
C PHE A 30 -6.68 -8.66 -0.13
N GLY A 31 -6.50 -9.74 0.63
CA GLY A 31 -7.15 -11.04 0.37
C GLY A 31 -6.78 -11.60 -1.01
N ASP A 32 -7.77 -11.75 -1.90
CA ASP A 32 -7.57 -12.13 -3.32
C ASP A 32 -7.45 -10.94 -4.27
N HIS A 33 -7.73 -9.72 -3.79
CA HIS A 33 -7.62 -8.52 -4.59
C HIS A 33 -6.15 -8.14 -4.84
N ARG A 34 -5.81 -7.75 -6.06
CA ARG A 34 -4.41 -7.48 -6.46
C ARG A 34 -4.33 -6.12 -7.16
N PRO A 35 -4.35 -4.99 -6.42
CA PRO A 35 -4.13 -3.69 -7.02
C PRO A 35 -2.71 -3.59 -7.60
N ALA A 36 -2.54 -2.74 -8.61
CA ALA A 36 -1.20 -2.41 -9.08
C ALA A 36 -0.37 -1.82 -7.92
N ARG A 37 0.92 -2.11 -7.85
CA ARG A 37 1.77 -1.68 -6.72
C ARG A 37 3.14 -1.20 -7.17
N SER A 38 3.58 -0.10 -6.55
CA SER A 38 4.99 0.31 -6.51
C SER A 38 5.45 0.24 -5.05
N ALA A 39 6.66 -0.25 -4.79
CA ALA A 39 7.25 -0.26 -3.46
C ALA A 39 8.69 0.25 -3.54
N VAL A 40 9.02 1.28 -2.77
CA VAL A 40 10.31 1.97 -2.83
C VAL A 40 10.86 2.23 -1.42
N ALA A 41 12.19 2.23 -1.30
CA ALA A 41 12.86 2.72 -0.10
C ALA A 41 12.88 4.26 -0.09
N VAL A 42 12.68 4.86 1.07
CA VAL A 42 12.76 6.31 1.29
C VAL A 42 13.69 6.62 2.46
N SER A 43 14.22 7.84 2.50
CA SER A 43 15.17 8.27 3.54
C SER A 43 14.50 8.67 4.86
N ALA A 44 13.23 9.10 4.82
CA ALA A 44 12.45 9.49 5.98
C ALA A 44 10.95 9.48 5.65
N LEU A 45 10.12 9.35 6.68
CA LEU A 45 8.67 9.51 6.63
C LEU A 45 8.20 10.46 7.74
N PRO A 46 7.03 11.11 7.59
CA PRO A 46 6.44 11.93 8.64
C PRO A 46 6.32 11.19 9.96
N LEU A 47 6.53 11.90 11.08
CA LEU A 47 6.40 11.38 12.44
C LEU A 47 7.33 10.19 12.79
N GLY A 48 8.34 9.92 11.96
CA GLY A 48 9.23 8.77 12.16
C GLY A 48 8.56 7.42 11.86
N ALA A 49 7.54 7.41 10.99
CA ALA A 49 6.90 6.18 10.55
C ALA A 49 7.87 5.25 9.82
N LEU A 50 7.60 3.94 9.89
CA LEU A 50 8.40 2.91 9.20
C LEU A 50 7.89 2.65 7.77
N ILE A 51 6.57 2.79 7.57
CA ILE A 51 5.88 2.50 6.31
C ILE A 51 4.76 3.52 6.11
N GLU A 52 4.63 4.03 4.89
CA GLU A 52 3.49 4.83 4.44
C GLU A 52 2.93 4.25 3.14
N ILE A 53 1.60 4.28 2.97
CA ILE A 53 0.93 3.74 1.78
C ILE A 53 -0.04 4.79 1.22
N GLU A 54 0.26 5.27 0.02
CA GLU A 54 -0.69 6.03 -0.80
C GLU A 54 -1.60 5.07 -1.57
N VAL A 55 -2.89 5.41 -1.64
CA VAL A 55 -3.93 4.55 -2.23
C VAL A 55 -4.77 5.34 -3.23
N TRP A 56 -4.96 4.78 -4.42
CA TRP A 56 -5.93 5.26 -5.40
C TRP A 56 -7.06 4.24 -5.49
N ALA A 57 -8.29 4.70 -5.36
CA ALA A 57 -9.49 3.86 -5.43
C ALA A 57 -10.53 4.46 -6.37
N ARG A 58 -11.28 3.57 -7.04
CA ARG A 58 -12.47 3.97 -7.79
C ARG A 58 -13.59 4.34 -6.82
N VAL A 59 -14.34 5.40 -7.12
CA VAL A 59 -15.62 5.65 -6.44
C VAL A 59 -16.73 4.93 -7.21
N PRO A 60 -17.43 3.94 -6.61
CA PRO A 60 -18.56 3.29 -7.26
C PRO A 60 -19.66 4.30 -7.59
N GLY A 61 -20.22 4.26 -8.81
CA GLY A 61 -21.33 5.11 -9.21
C GLY A 61 -20.95 6.51 -9.73
N ALA A 62 -19.67 6.87 -9.75
CA ALA A 62 -19.19 7.98 -10.57
C ALA A 62 -19.17 7.50 -12.04
N GLY A 63 -20.21 7.87 -12.79
CA GLY A 63 -20.24 7.77 -14.25
C GLY A 63 -19.43 8.87 -14.90
#